data_AF-A0A8S3TTY3-F1
#
_entry.id   AF-A0A8S3TTY3-F1
#
_cell.length_a   1.000
_cell.length_b   1.000
_cell.length_c   1.000
_cell.angle_alpha   90.00
_cell.angle_beta   90.00
_cell.angle_gamma   90.00
#
_symmetry.space_group_name_H-M   'P 1'
#
loop_
_entity.id
_entity.type
_entity.pdbx_description
1 polymer ?
#
loop_
_entity_poly.entity_id
_entity_poly.type
_entity_poly.pdbx_seq_one_letter_code
_entity_poly.pdbx_strand_id
1 'polypeptide(L)'
;MESYIFLVSILCLLVVKVHCRCYKLEESQNQYLTYESSSIDFTESSNFQLSFKTTKANSLLYYSESEYRDDDAPLDYEGLYIYEGILHYFIFNPTIYGGGFSRGAHVKTDKEVNNGTWITVEFFRNKEGLVPGAFSDSNPITMNQTGIIINGDKFAFDGTIDKMDVADQKLYVGGHSELAVRIDKQGKLGGFDGYIDMFKDLKSNTELDPMEPGKLFESKECDRNSPLPLA
;
A
#
# COMPACT_ATOMS: atom_id res chain seq x y z
N MET A 1 12.64 -30.87 46.56
CA MET A 1 11.72 -30.75 45.41
C MET A 1 11.22 -29.31 45.33
N GLU A 2 12.14 -28.33 45.18
CA GLU A 2 11.80 -26.90 45.28
C GLU A 2 12.68 -26.05 44.34
N SER A 3 12.80 -26.43 43.06
CA SER A 3 13.65 -25.66 42.13
C SER A 3 13.13 -25.55 40.69
N TYR A 4 11.87 -25.89 40.42
CA TYR A 4 11.31 -25.86 39.06
C TYR A 4 10.30 -24.72 38.80
N ILE A 5 9.91 -23.94 39.82
CA ILE A 5 8.87 -22.90 39.66
C ILE A 5 9.44 -21.56 39.17
N PHE A 6 10.75 -21.32 39.31
CA PHE A 6 11.35 -20.03 38.93
C PHE A 6 11.67 -19.87 37.43
N LEU A 7 11.68 -20.95 36.65
CA LEU A 7 12.04 -20.91 35.22
C LEU A 7 10.84 -20.60 34.30
N VAL A 8 9.61 -20.80 34.77
CA VAL A 8 8.40 -20.50 33.98
C VAL A 8 8.06 -19.00 34.01
N SER A 9 8.48 -18.27 35.05
CA SER A 9 8.22 -16.82 35.15
C SER A 9 9.17 -15.94 34.33
N ILE A 10 10.32 -16.46 33.87
CA ILE A 10 11.27 -15.69 33.05
C ILE A 10 10.91 -15.76 31.55
N LEU A 11 10.16 -16.78 31.11
CA LEU A 11 9.75 -16.90 29.70
C LEU A 11 8.63 -15.93 29.29
N CYS A 12 7.90 -15.34 30.24
CA CYS A 12 6.91 -14.28 29.96
C CYS A 12 7.52 -12.87 29.83
N LEU A 13 8.82 -12.70 30.06
CA LEU A 13 9.51 -11.41 29.96
C LEU A 13 10.33 -11.26 28.67
N LEU A 14 10.18 -12.18 27.72
CA LEU A 14 10.42 -11.87 26.30
C LEU A 14 9.20 -11.12 25.77
N VAL A 15 8.98 -9.91 26.31
CA VAL A 15 8.33 -8.87 25.53
C VAL A 15 9.31 -8.60 24.40
N VAL A 16 9.14 -9.33 23.29
CA VAL A 16 9.68 -8.92 22.01
C VAL A 16 9.23 -7.46 21.89
N LYS A 17 10.18 -6.52 22.01
CA LYS A 17 9.99 -5.15 21.56
C LYS A 17 9.72 -5.27 20.07
N VAL A 18 8.46 -5.52 19.71
CA VAL A 18 7.92 -5.22 18.40
C VAL A 18 8.15 -3.72 18.30
N HIS A 19 9.21 -3.33 17.60
CA HIS A 19 9.48 -1.94 17.33
C HIS A 19 8.36 -1.51 16.39
N CYS A 20 7.28 -0.96 16.97
CA CYS A 20 6.17 -0.38 16.23
C CYS A 20 6.69 0.93 15.66
N ARG A 21 7.21 0.92 14.44
CA ARG A 21 7.71 2.11 13.76
C ARG A 21 6.52 2.81 13.10
N CYS A 22 5.89 3.67 13.88
CA CYS A 22 4.85 4.54 13.38
C CYS A 22 5.43 5.90 12.95
N TYR A 23 4.97 6.40 11.81
CA TYR A 23 5.30 7.68 11.20
C TYR A 23 4.06 8.56 11.18
N LYS A 24 4.18 9.76 11.76
CA LYS A 24 3.19 10.81 11.58
C LYS A 24 3.53 11.59 10.32
N LEU A 25 2.57 11.76 9.41
CA LEU A 25 2.71 12.56 8.21
C LEU A 25 1.70 13.70 8.22
N GLU A 26 2.17 14.89 7.87
CA GLU A 26 1.36 16.11 7.77
C GLU A 26 1.35 16.61 6.32
N GLU A 27 0.17 16.62 5.70
CA GLU A 27 -0.01 17.09 4.31
C GLU A 27 0.49 18.53 4.14
N SER A 28 0.25 19.40 5.14
CA SER A 28 0.68 20.80 5.12
C SER A 28 2.21 20.97 5.06
N GLN A 29 2.95 19.97 5.52
CA GLN A 29 4.41 19.91 5.44
C GLN A 29 4.91 19.10 4.24
N ASN A 30 3.98 18.57 3.44
CA ASN A 30 4.25 17.78 2.24
C ASN A 30 5.18 16.59 2.54
N GLN A 31 4.85 15.87 3.63
CA GLN A 31 5.63 14.75 4.15
C GLN A 31 5.23 13.42 3.50
N TYR A 32 6.23 12.61 3.20
CA TYR A 32 6.07 11.27 2.65
C TYR A 32 7.28 10.40 2.99
N LEU A 33 7.07 9.10 2.96
CA LEU A 33 8.10 8.07 3.09
C LEU A 33 8.50 7.60 1.69
N THR A 34 9.78 7.31 1.50
CA THR A 34 10.31 6.77 0.24
C THR A 34 11.06 5.47 0.52
N TYR A 35 10.85 4.48 -0.34
CA TYR A 35 11.51 3.18 -0.26
C TYR A 35 12.22 2.87 -1.57
N GLU A 36 13.41 2.29 -1.49
CA GLU A 36 14.11 1.72 -2.65
C GLU A 36 13.40 0.44 -3.08
N SER A 37 12.98 0.36 -4.35
CA SER A 37 12.51 -0.89 -4.93
C SER A 37 13.63 -1.86 -5.29
N SER A 38 14.90 -1.44 -5.30
CA SER A 38 16.01 -2.33 -5.66
C SER A 38 16.10 -3.59 -4.78
N SER A 39 15.38 -3.61 -3.65
CA SER A 39 15.21 -4.77 -2.77
C SER A 39 14.01 -5.68 -3.10
N ILE A 40 13.13 -5.28 -4.03
CA ILE A 40 11.86 -5.97 -4.37
C ILE A 40 11.58 -5.85 -5.87
N ASP A 41 11.60 -6.97 -6.59
CA ASP A 41 11.04 -7.00 -7.94
C ASP A 41 9.52 -7.22 -7.89
N PHE A 42 8.79 -6.15 -8.22
CA PHE A 42 7.33 -6.17 -8.32
C PHE A 42 6.83 -5.88 -9.75
N THR A 43 7.66 -6.03 -10.78
CA THR A 43 7.25 -5.77 -12.18
C THR A 43 6.06 -6.62 -12.63
N GLU A 44 6.13 -7.93 -12.40
CA GLU A 44 5.11 -8.90 -12.81
C GLU A 44 3.95 -9.02 -11.82
N SER A 45 4.21 -8.78 -10.54
CA SER A 45 3.24 -8.97 -9.46
C SER A 45 3.64 -8.14 -8.24
N SER A 46 2.68 -7.56 -7.55
CA SER A 46 2.91 -6.89 -6.25
C SER A 46 1.95 -7.44 -5.20
N ASN A 47 2.38 -7.49 -3.95
CA ASN A 47 1.49 -7.81 -2.83
C ASN A 47 1.98 -7.10 -1.57
N PHE A 48 1.40 -5.94 -1.30
CA PHE A 48 1.81 -5.08 -0.20
C PHE A 48 0.76 -5.03 0.89
N GLN A 49 1.23 -4.81 2.12
CA GLN A 49 0.39 -4.50 3.27
C GLN A 49 0.79 -3.14 3.85
N LEU A 50 -0.20 -2.29 4.08
CA LEU A 50 -0.07 -0.97 4.69
C LEU A 50 -1.02 -0.87 5.89
N SER A 51 -0.55 -0.30 7.01
CA SER A 51 -1.43 0.10 8.12
C SER A 51 -1.40 1.60 8.30
N PHE A 52 -2.58 2.23 8.33
CA PHE A 52 -2.72 3.68 8.45
C PHE A 52 -3.89 4.10 9.35
N LYS A 53 -3.89 5.36 9.79
CA LYS A 53 -4.96 6.00 10.57
C LYS A 53 -5.14 7.43 10.10
N THR A 54 -6.35 7.81 9.67
CA THR A 54 -6.66 9.17 9.19
C THR A 54 -8.15 9.51 9.32
N THR A 55 -8.47 10.79 9.25
CA THR A 55 -9.83 11.33 9.05
C THR A 55 -10.03 12.00 7.69
N LYS A 56 -8.97 12.10 6.87
CA LYS A 56 -9.05 12.71 5.54
C LYS A 56 -9.88 11.84 4.60
N ALA A 57 -10.85 12.47 3.94
CA ALA A 57 -11.66 11.81 2.92
C ALA A 57 -10.95 11.67 1.57
N ASN A 58 -9.91 12.48 1.31
CA ASN A 58 -9.15 12.45 0.07
C ASN A 58 -7.65 12.55 0.37
N SER A 59 -6.91 11.46 0.17
CA SER A 59 -5.46 11.40 0.44
C SER A 59 -4.78 10.30 -0.36
N LEU A 60 -3.61 10.60 -0.92
CA LEU A 60 -2.75 9.60 -1.57
C LEU A 60 -2.00 8.80 -0.50
N LEU A 61 -2.15 7.47 -0.48
CA LEU A 61 -1.51 6.57 0.51
C LEU A 61 -0.25 5.93 -0.02
N TYR A 62 -0.27 5.46 -1.26
CA TYR A 62 0.85 4.81 -1.92
C TYR A 62 0.89 5.22 -3.38
N TYR A 63 2.10 5.35 -3.93
CA TYR A 63 2.32 5.62 -5.34
C TYR A 63 3.65 5.03 -5.81
N SER A 64 3.65 4.48 -7.02
CA SER A 64 4.83 4.09 -7.77
C SER A 64 4.62 4.41 -9.25
N GLU A 65 5.66 4.88 -9.92
CA GLU A 65 5.63 5.28 -11.33
C GLU A 65 6.96 4.95 -11.99
N SER A 66 6.92 4.51 -13.25
CA SER A 66 8.11 4.30 -14.08
C SER A 66 8.86 5.60 -14.34
N GLU A 67 10.19 5.57 -14.42
CA GLU A 67 10.95 6.71 -14.90
C GLU A 67 10.55 7.10 -16.33
N TYR A 68 10.66 8.39 -16.65
CA TYR A 68 10.47 8.89 -18.00
C TYR A 68 11.41 8.17 -18.97
N ARG A 69 10.84 7.43 -19.92
CA ARG A 69 11.56 7.07 -21.14
C ARG A 69 11.70 8.31 -22.00
N ASP A 70 12.84 8.44 -22.68
CA ASP A 70 13.20 9.57 -23.55
C ASP A 70 12.20 9.84 -24.71
N ASP A 71 11.13 9.05 -24.85
CA ASP A 71 10.19 9.03 -25.98
C ASP A 71 8.77 9.53 -25.67
N ASP A 72 8.56 10.25 -24.56
CA ASP A 72 7.24 10.76 -24.12
C ASP A 72 6.17 9.65 -23.96
N ALA A 73 6.59 8.38 -23.85
CA ALA A 73 5.67 7.29 -23.62
C ALA A 73 4.93 7.49 -22.28
N PRO A 74 3.61 7.24 -22.23
CA PRO A 74 2.86 7.33 -20.99
C PRO A 74 3.43 6.34 -19.97
N LEU A 75 3.55 6.79 -18.72
CA LEU A 75 4.25 6.06 -17.65
C LEU A 75 3.36 4.95 -17.08
N ASP A 76 3.99 3.83 -16.73
CA ASP A 76 3.36 2.83 -15.88
C ASP A 76 3.25 3.42 -14.47
N TYR A 77 2.07 3.39 -13.88
CA TYR A 77 1.92 3.78 -12.49
C TYR A 77 0.84 3.00 -11.78
N GLU A 78 1.01 2.89 -10.48
CA GLU A 78 0.00 2.36 -9.58
C GLU A 78 -0.08 3.21 -8.32
N GLY A 79 -1.30 3.37 -7.80
CA GLY A 79 -1.56 4.18 -6.64
C GLY A 79 -2.70 3.65 -5.80
N LEU A 80 -2.49 3.69 -4.48
CA LEU A 80 -3.54 3.47 -3.48
C LEU A 80 -3.89 4.82 -2.87
N TYR A 81 -5.17 5.15 -2.83
CA TYR A 81 -5.62 6.43 -2.29
C TYR A 81 -7.01 6.32 -1.66
N ILE A 82 -7.29 7.26 -0.76
CA ILE A 82 -8.63 7.50 -0.22
C ILE A 82 -9.27 8.55 -1.10
N TYR A 83 -10.51 8.33 -1.53
CA TYR A 83 -11.32 9.33 -2.22
C TYR A 83 -12.76 9.21 -1.72
N GLU A 84 -13.36 10.33 -1.33
CA GLU A 84 -14.68 10.35 -0.68
C GLU A 84 -14.81 9.34 0.49
N GLY A 85 -13.71 9.12 1.23
CA GLY A 85 -13.67 8.28 2.42
C GLY A 85 -13.43 6.78 2.18
N ILE A 86 -13.48 6.30 0.94
CA ILE A 86 -13.26 4.88 0.59
C ILE A 86 -11.90 4.66 -0.08
N LEU A 87 -11.43 3.41 -0.14
CA LEU A 87 -10.16 3.07 -0.78
C LEU A 87 -10.31 2.80 -2.27
N HIS A 88 -9.33 3.30 -3.02
CA HIS A 88 -9.15 3.09 -4.43
C HIS A 88 -7.75 2.58 -4.69
N TYR A 89 -7.63 1.52 -5.48
CA TYR A 89 -6.37 1.06 -6.03
C TYR A 89 -6.45 1.16 -7.55
N PHE A 90 -5.62 2.03 -8.10
CA PHE A 90 -5.60 2.34 -9.52
C PHE A 90 -4.27 1.93 -10.11
N ILE A 91 -4.32 1.20 -11.21
CA ILE A 91 -3.16 0.74 -11.97
C ILE A 91 -3.35 1.15 -13.41
N PHE A 92 -2.31 1.73 -13.98
CA PHE A 92 -2.27 2.14 -15.37
C PHE A 92 -0.98 1.61 -16.01
N ASN A 93 -1.16 0.78 -17.03
CA ASN A 93 -0.09 0.19 -17.82
C ASN A 93 -0.39 0.48 -19.31
N PRO A 94 -0.05 1.68 -19.78
CA PRO A 94 -0.32 2.07 -21.15
C PRO A 94 0.62 1.34 -22.12
N THR A 95 0.10 0.94 -23.28
CA THR A 95 0.97 0.35 -24.31
C THR A 95 1.84 1.44 -24.93
N ILE A 96 3.13 1.16 -25.10
CA ILE A 96 4.12 2.13 -25.60
C ILE A 96 3.78 2.76 -26.96
N TYR A 97 2.98 2.15 -27.85
CA TYR A 97 2.61 2.74 -29.13
C TYR A 97 1.23 2.26 -29.60
N GLY A 98 0.46 3.13 -30.28
CA GLY A 98 -0.98 3.03 -30.63
C GLY A 98 -1.47 1.83 -31.49
N GLY A 99 -0.90 0.65 -31.31
CA GLY A 99 -1.43 -0.65 -31.73
C GLY A 99 -1.43 -1.62 -30.54
N GLY A 100 -2.32 -1.38 -29.57
CA GLY A 100 -2.48 -2.21 -28.38
C GLY A 100 -3.59 -1.67 -27.46
N PHE A 101 -4.09 -2.50 -26.55
CA PHE A 101 -5.06 -2.06 -25.53
C PHE A 101 -4.28 -1.63 -24.28
N SER A 102 -4.39 -0.37 -23.86
CA SER A 102 -3.93 0.04 -22.52
C SER A 102 -4.60 -0.86 -21.49
N ARG A 103 -3.80 -1.50 -20.64
CA ARG A 103 -4.32 -2.33 -19.56
C ARG A 103 -4.22 -1.56 -18.26
N GLY A 104 -5.18 -1.82 -17.39
CA GLY A 104 -5.24 -1.15 -16.11
C GLY A 104 -6.33 -1.74 -15.26
N ALA A 105 -6.38 -1.26 -14.03
CA ALA A 105 -7.38 -1.66 -13.07
C ALA A 105 -7.80 -0.46 -12.26
N HIS A 106 -9.09 -0.41 -11.93
CA HIS A 106 -9.59 0.46 -10.89
C HIS A 106 -10.42 -0.35 -9.92
N VAL A 107 -9.83 -0.69 -8.79
CA VAL A 107 -10.51 -1.39 -7.72
C VAL A 107 -10.95 -0.36 -6.69
N LYS A 108 -12.21 -0.42 -6.28
CA LYS A 108 -12.81 0.45 -5.26
C LYS A 108 -13.42 -0.41 -4.18
N THR A 109 -13.30 0.03 -2.94
CA THR A 109 -14.02 -0.58 -1.83
C THR A 109 -15.35 0.13 -1.59
N ASP A 110 -16.21 -0.49 -0.79
CA ASP A 110 -17.47 0.11 -0.30
C ASP A 110 -17.40 0.46 1.19
N LYS A 111 -16.19 0.40 1.77
CA LYS A 111 -15.91 0.64 3.18
C LYS A 111 -15.22 1.98 3.39
N GLU A 112 -15.76 2.77 4.31
CA GLU A 112 -15.10 3.97 4.82
C GLU A 112 -13.85 3.62 5.64
N VAL A 113 -12.77 4.34 5.38
CA VAL A 113 -11.46 4.15 6.04
C VAL A 113 -10.96 5.41 6.74
N ASN A 114 -11.70 6.50 6.67
CA ASN A 114 -11.36 7.81 7.23
C ASN A 114 -12.06 8.09 8.58
N ASN A 115 -12.29 7.05 9.38
CA ASN A 115 -13.00 7.14 10.67
C ASN A 115 -12.06 7.41 11.87
N GLY A 116 -10.78 7.63 11.61
CA GLY A 116 -9.77 7.86 12.65
C GLY A 116 -9.38 6.63 13.46
N THR A 117 -9.68 5.42 12.98
CA THR A 117 -9.18 4.16 13.53
C THR A 117 -8.04 3.60 12.68
N TRP A 118 -7.28 2.65 13.22
CA TRP A 118 -6.26 1.95 12.46
C TRP A 118 -6.91 1.00 11.45
N ILE A 119 -6.53 1.15 10.19
CA ILE A 119 -6.94 0.30 9.08
C ILE A 119 -5.72 -0.43 8.56
N THR A 120 -5.81 -1.75 8.46
CA THR A 120 -4.83 -2.56 7.74
C THR A 120 -5.41 -2.93 6.39
N VAL A 121 -4.68 -2.58 5.34
CA VAL A 121 -5.02 -2.88 3.95
C VAL A 121 -3.94 -3.74 3.33
N GLU A 122 -4.35 -4.80 2.64
CA GLU A 122 -3.53 -5.49 1.66
C GLU A 122 -3.96 -5.05 0.27
N PHE A 123 -3.02 -4.76 -0.62
CA PHE A 123 -3.30 -4.43 -2.01
C PHE A 123 -2.29 -5.15 -2.90
N PHE A 124 -2.79 -5.70 -4.00
CA PHE A 124 -2.03 -6.67 -4.76
C PHE A 124 -2.39 -6.62 -6.25
N ARG A 125 -1.40 -6.92 -7.08
CA ARG A 125 -1.53 -7.10 -8.51
C ARG A 125 -1.02 -8.47 -8.91
N ASN A 126 -1.77 -9.14 -9.78
CA ASN A 126 -1.44 -10.48 -10.30
C ASN A 126 -1.15 -11.50 -9.19
N LYS A 127 -1.90 -11.44 -8.08
CA LYS A 127 -1.84 -12.47 -7.04
C LYS A 127 -2.62 -13.68 -7.51
N GLU A 128 -2.01 -14.86 -7.46
CA GLU A 128 -2.73 -16.11 -7.73
C GLU A 128 -3.88 -16.28 -6.73
N GLY A 129 -5.07 -16.57 -7.26
CA GLY A 129 -6.26 -16.79 -6.47
C GLY A 129 -7.16 -17.85 -7.08
N LEU A 130 -7.98 -18.46 -6.24
CA LEU A 130 -9.03 -19.37 -6.70
C LEU A 130 -10.23 -18.56 -7.16
N VAL A 131 -10.79 -18.91 -8.31
CA VAL A 131 -12.04 -18.33 -8.81
C VAL A 131 -13.20 -19.25 -8.40
N PRO A 132 -14.09 -18.83 -7.48
CA PRO A 132 -15.26 -19.62 -7.13
C PRO A 132 -16.19 -19.72 -8.35
N GLY A 133 -16.56 -20.94 -8.76
CA GLY A 133 -17.59 -21.17 -9.79
C GLY A 133 -17.09 -21.30 -11.24
N ALA A 134 -15.78 -21.33 -11.48
CA ALA A 134 -15.25 -21.66 -12.81
C ALA A 134 -15.30 -23.19 -13.05
N PHE A 135 -16.41 -23.66 -13.63
CA PHE A 135 -16.68 -25.01 -14.14
C PHE A 135 -16.15 -26.22 -13.33
N SER A 136 -17.07 -26.82 -12.56
CA SER A 136 -17.00 -28.13 -11.90
C SER A 136 -16.26 -28.20 -10.56
N ASP A 137 -16.94 -28.79 -9.58
CA ASP A 137 -16.48 -29.11 -8.21
C ASP A 137 -15.25 -30.04 -8.13
N SER A 138 -14.53 -30.27 -9.23
CA SER A 138 -13.45 -31.24 -9.33
C SER A 138 -12.07 -30.66 -9.60
N ASN A 139 -11.95 -29.41 -10.10
CA ASN A 139 -10.66 -28.76 -10.32
C ASN A 139 -10.78 -27.24 -10.17
N PRO A 140 -10.35 -26.64 -9.05
CA PRO A 140 -10.36 -25.19 -8.92
C PRO A 140 -9.40 -24.58 -9.97
N ILE A 141 -9.92 -23.64 -10.77
CA ILE A 141 -9.08 -22.88 -11.70
C ILE A 141 -8.42 -21.74 -10.91
N THR A 142 -7.09 -21.74 -10.93
CA THR A 142 -6.29 -20.61 -10.44
C THR A 142 -6.24 -19.55 -11.53
N MET A 143 -6.62 -18.32 -11.19
CA MET A 143 -6.41 -17.15 -12.04
C MET A 143 -5.70 -16.06 -11.24
N ASN A 144 -4.98 -15.20 -11.95
CA ASN A 144 -4.43 -14.00 -11.36
C ASN A 144 -5.56 -13.04 -11.00
N GLN A 145 -5.41 -12.38 -9.86
CA GLN A 145 -6.34 -11.39 -9.35
C GLN A 145 -5.58 -10.13 -8.97
N THR A 146 -6.26 -9.00 -9.12
CA THR A 146 -5.76 -7.70 -8.68
C THR A 146 -6.83 -7.05 -7.81
N GLY A 147 -6.44 -6.51 -6.66
CA GLY A 147 -7.42 -6.14 -5.65
C GLY A 147 -6.89 -5.51 -4.37
N ILE A 148 -7.84 -5.33 -3.45
CA ILE A 148 -7.69 -4.77 -2.12
C ILE A 148 -8.35 -5.74 -1.12
N ILE A 149 -7.73 -5.97 0.04
CA ILE A 149 -8.34 -6.63 1.19
C ILE A 149 -8.34 -5.66 2.36
N ILE A 150 -9.51 -5.39 2.94
CA ILE A 150 -9.67 -4.55 4.13
C ILE A 150 -10.35 -5.37 5.22
N ASN A 151 -9.62 -5.61 6.32
CA ASN A 151 -10.12 -6.37 7.46
C ASN A 151 -10.72 -7.74 7.07
N GLY A 152 -10.12 -8.41 6.08
CA GLY A 152 -10.57 -9.71 5.57
C GLY A 152 -11.55 -9.66 4.39
N ASP A 153 -12.22 -8.53 4.15
CA ASP A 153 -13.12 -8.39 3.00
C ASP A 153 -12.33 -8.04 1.74
N LYS A 154 -12.57 -8.81 0.68
CA LYS A 154 -11.80 -8.77 -0.56
C LYS A 154 -12.59 -8.09 -1.68
N PHE A 155 -11.94 -7.12 -2.31
CA PHE A 155 -12.40 -6.40 -3.49
C PHE A 155 -11.39 -6.67 -4.60
N ALA A 156 -11.73 -7.51 -5.56
CA ALA A 156 -10.79 -7.89 -6.62
C ALA A 156 -11.54 -8.19 -7.91
N PHE A 157 -10.82 -8.12 -9.02
CA PHE A 157 -11.28 -8.68 -10.29
C PHE A 157 -10.31 -9.76 -10.76
N ASP A 158 -10.81 -10.65 -11.60
CA ASP A 158 -10.04 -11.73 -12.20
C ASP A 158 -9.38 -11.22 -13.50
N GLY A 159 -8.07 -11.42 -13.61
CA GLY A 159 -7.31 -11.01 -14.78
C GLY A 159 -5.83 -10.79 -14.47
N THR A 160 -5.02 -10.89 -15.52
CA THR A 160 -3.60 -10.54 -15.50
C THR A 160 -3.43 -9.15 -16.08
N ILE A 161 -2.73 -8.29 -15.35
CA ILE A 161 -2.17 -7.05 -15.86
C ILE A 161 -0.79 -7.38 -16.43
N ASP A 162 -0.46 -6.83 -17.60
CA ASP A 162 0.84 -7.07 -18.21
C ASP A 162 1.95 -6.48 -17.33
N LYS A 163 3.20 -6.87 -17.61
CA LYS A 163 4.37 -6.41 -16.87
C LYS A 163 4.41 -4.88 -16.78
N MET A 164 4.69 -4.36 -15.58
CA MET A 164 4.92 -2.94 -15.34
C MET A 164 6.43 -2.65 -15.19
N ASP A 165 6.91 -1.58 -15.80
CA ASP A 165 8.29 -1.10 -15.75
C ASP A 165 8.58 -0.27 -14.47
N VAL A 166 8.30 -0.86 -13.30
CA VAL A 166 8.35 -0.18 -11.98
C VAL A 166 9.38 -0.74 -10.97
N ALA A 167 10.11 -1.82 -11.30
CA ALA A 167 10.97 -2.51 -10.31
C ALA A 167 12.23 -1.76 -9.88
N ASP A 168 12.70 -0.78 -10.64
CA ASP A 168 13.87 0.05 -10.27
C ASP A 168 13.45 1.43 -9.74
N GLN A 169 12.18 1.58 -9.35
CA GLN A 169 11.56 2.87 -9.04
C GLN A 169 11.24 3.06 -7.56
N LYS A 170 11.22 4.32 -7.15
CA LYS A 170 10.85 4.67 -5.78
C LYS A 170 9.40 4.34 -5.48
N LEU A 171 9.17 3.73 -4.32
CA LEU A 171 7.85 3.62 -3.73
C LEU A 171 7.63 4.81 -2.80
N TYR A 172 6.52 5.51 -2.99
CA TYR A 172 6.13 6.64 -2.15
C TYR A 172 4.96 6.22 -1.27
N VAL A 173 5.05 6.47 0.03
CA VAL A 173 3.98 6.21 0.99
C VAL A 173 3.64 7.51 1.72
N GLY A 174 2.35 7.79 1.85
CA GLY A 174 1.82 9.06 2.34
C GLY A 174 1.62 10.12 1.27
N GLY A 175 2.12 9.91 0.04
CA GLY A 175 1.75 10.71 -1.12
C GLY A 175 2.20 12.19 -1.10
N HIS A 176 2.93 12.59 -2.13
CA HIS A 176 3.24 14.01 -2.36
C HIS A 176 2.10 14.67 -3.14
N SER A 177 1.77 15.93 -2.85
CA SER A 177 0.69 16.65 -3.54
C SER A 177 0.91 16.74 -5.06
N GLU A 178 2.15 16.86 -5.52
CA GLU A 178 2.46 16.83 -6.96
C GLU A 178 2.22 15.46 -7.60
N LEU A 179 2.36 14.37 -6.83
CA LEU A 179 2.05 13.02 -7.31
C LEU A 179 0.53 12.79 -7.33
N ALA A 180 -0.21 13.38 -6.40
CA ALA A 180 -1.67 13.28 -6.38
C ALA A 180 -2.32 13.84 -7.66
N VAL A 181 -1.73 14.89 -8.26
CA VAL A 181 -2.20 15.48 -9.54
C VAL A 181 -2.10 14.50 -10.71
N ARG A 182 -1.22 13.48 -10.62
CA ARG A 182 -1.12 12.43 -11.65
C ARG A 182 -2.38 11.57 -11.72
N ILE A 183 -3.00 11.32 -10.55
CA ILE A 183 -4.22 10.51 -10.42
C ILE A 183 -5.47 11.38 -10.54
N ASP A 184 -5.51 12.54 -9.87
CA ASP A 184 -6.65 13.44 -9.86
C ASP A 184 -6.30 14.83 -10.38
N LYS A 185 -6.59 15.05 -11.67
CA LYS A 185 -6.39 16.35 -12.32
C LYS A 185 -7.32 17.45 -11.79
N GLN A 186 -8.37 17.10 -11.04
CA GLN A 186 -9.29 18.08 -10.44
C GLN A 186 -8.74 18.65 -9.12
N GLY A 187 -7.65 18.10 -8.59
CA GLY A 187 -6.96 18.62 -7.42
C GLY A 187 -7.70 18.40 -6.09
N LYS A 188 -8.61 17.42 -6.01
CA LYS A 188 -9.24 17.02 -4.73
C LYS A 188 -8.37 16.03 -3.96
N LEU A 189 -7.56 15.23 -4.66
CA LEU A 189 -6.59 14.34 -4.04
C LEU A 189 -5.37 15.14 -3.57
N GLY A 190 -5.05 15.01 -2.28
CA GLY A 190 -3.91 15.65 -1.66
C GLY A 190 -2.91 14.65 -1.07
N GLY A 191 -1.96 15.17 -0.30
CA GLY A 191 -1.06 14.33 0.50
C GLY A 191 -1.80 13.65 1.65
N PHE A 192 -1.13 12.71 2.31
CA PHE A 192 -1.66 12.04 3.48
C PHE A 192 -1.48 12.90 4.74
N ASP A 193 -2.50 12.90 5.57
CA ASP A 193 -2.48 13.49 6.90
C ASP A 193 -2.96 12.44 7.90
N GLY A 194 -2.06 12.01 8.78
CA GLY A 194 -2.35 10.94 9.74
C GLY A 194 -1.12 10.15 10.15
N TYR A 195 -1.33 8.87 10.44
CA TYR A 195 -0.29 7.95 10.88
C TYR A 195 -0.17 6.75 9.95
N ILE A 196 1.06 6.26 9.77
CA ILE A 196 1.41 5.06 9.01
C ILE A 196 2.33 4.21 9.88
N ASP A 197 2.09 2.90 10.00
CA ASP A 197 2.81 2.06 10.98
C ASP A 197 3.26 0.69 10.46
N MET A 198 3.13 0.43 9.17
CA MET A 198 3.66 -0.79 8.56
C MET A 198 3.61 -0.62 7.05
N PHE A 199 4.70 -0.88 6.36
CA PHE A 199 4.69 -1.09 4.92
C PHE A 199 5.49 -2.35 4.61
N LYS A 200 4.81 -3.39 4.14
CA LYS A 200 5.37 -4.75 4.07
C LYS A 200 5.12 -5.36 2.70
N ASP A 201 6.15 -5.95 2.11
CA ASP A 201 5.98 -6.89 1.00
C ASP A 201 5.59 -8.26 1.55
N LEU A 202 4.38 -8.69 1.24
CA LEU A 202 3.84 -9.98 1.65
C LEU A 202 4.41 -11.14 0.84
N LYS A 203 5.00 -10.89 -0.35
CA LYS A 203 5.63 -11.93 -1.17
C LYS A 203 6.93 -12.41 -0.53
N SER A 204 7.80 -11.48 -0.13
CA SER A 204 9.03 -11.79 0.60
C SER A 204 8.85 -11.89 2.12
N ASN A 205 7.67 -11.51 2.63
CA ASN A 205 7.38 -11.38 4.06
C ASN A 205 8.31 -10.39 4.77
N THR A 206 8.71 -9.32 4.08
CA THR A 206 9.68 -8.32 4.55
C THR A 206 8.99 -6.99 4.81
N GLU A 207 9.14 -6.46 6.03
CA GLU A 207 8.78 -5.07 6.32
C GLU A 207 9.83 -4.16 5.68
N LEU A 208 9.35 -3.17 4.94
CA LEU A 208 10.20 -2.27 4.18
C LEU A 208 10.64 -1.13 5.08
N ASP A 209 11.93 -0.87 5.08
CA ASP A 209 12.52 0.26 5.78
C ASP A 209 12.60 1.47 4.84
N PRO A 210 12.06 2.64 5.24
CA PRO A 210 12.19 3.83 4.41
C PRO A 210 13.65 4.27 4.36
N MET A 211 14.12 4.67 3.16
CA MET A 211 15.52 5.01 2.93
C MET A 211 16.02 6.18 3.78
N GLU A 212 15.16 7.18 3.94
CA GLU A 212 15.21 8.33 4.83
C GLU A 212 13.96 9.17 4.44
N PRO A 213 13.07 9.55 5.38
CA PRO A 213 11.89 10.35 5.07
C PRO A 213 12.30 11.63 4.32
N GLY A 214 11.69 11.88 3.16
CA GLY A 214 12.12 12.90 2.20
C GLY A 214 12.17 14.35 2.73
N LYS A 215 11.65 14.59 3.94
CA LYS A 215 11.85 15.73 4.84
C LYS A 215 11.58 15.21 6.26
N LEU A 216 12.61 14.72 6.94
CA LEU A 216 12.52 14.12 8.28
C LEU A 216 11.97 15.08 9.34
N PHE A 217 10.77 14.79 9.86
CA PHE A 217 10.47 15.05 11.27
C PHE A 217 10.87 13.81 12.07
N GLU A 218 11.39 14.01 13.27
CA GLU A 218 11.74 12.95 14.22
C GLU A 218 10.61 11.91 14.29
N SER A 219 10.98 10.63 14.15
CA SER A 219 10.12 9.51 14.53
C SER A 219 9.79 9.65 16.02
N LYS A 220 8.75 10.40 16.35
CA LYS A 220 8.07 10.18 17.62
C LYS A 220 7.41 8.83 17.44
N GLU A 221 7.90 7.81 18.14
CA GLU A 221 7.16 6.56 18.34
C GLU A 221 5.71 6.96 18.64
N CYS A 222 4.82 6.84 17.66
CA CYS A 222 3.43 7.16 17.89
C CYS A 222 2.86 5.98 18.68
N ASP A 223 2.38 6.26 19.90
CA ASP A 223 1.48 5.34 20.57
C ASP A 223 0.29 5.12 19.62
N ARG A 224 -0.04 3.87 19.25
CA ARG A 224 -1.21 3.57 18.41
C ARG A 224 -2.51 4.12 19.03
N ASN A 225 -2.51 4.39 20.33
CA ASN A 225 -3.59 5.04 21.07
C ASN A 225 -3.57 6.58 20.98
N SER A 226 -2.56 7.18 20.34
CA SER A 226 -2.48 8.64 20.16
C SER A 226 -3.71 9.14 19.41
N PRO A 227 -4.37 10.22 19.87
CA PRO A 227 -5.45 10.85 19.13
C PRO A 227 -4.92 11.40 17.80
N LEU A 228 -5.80 11.50 16.80
CA LEU A 228 -5.45 12.18 15.55
C LEU A 228 -5.16 13.66 15.79
N PRO A 229 -4.30 14.29 14.96
CA PRO A 229 -4.17 15.74 14.93
C PRO A 229 -5.56 16.37 14.73
N LEU A 230 -5.83 17.46 15.44
CA LEU A 230 -7.01 18.27 15.15
C LEU A 230 -6.80 18.92 13.77
N ALA A 231 -7.76 18.71 12.87
CA ALA A 231 -7.79 19.28 11.52
C ALA A 231 -7.94 20.81 11.54
#